data_AF-A0A8J8K0J8-F1
#
_entry.id   AF-A0A8J8K0J8-F1
#
_cell.length_a   1.000
_cell.length_b   1.000
_cell.length_c   1.000
_cell.angle_alpha   90.00
_cell.angle_beta   90.00
_cell.angle_gamma   90.00
#
_symmetry.space_group_name_H-M   'P 1'
#
loop_
_entity.id
_entity.type
_entity.pdbx_description
1 polymer ?
#
loop_
_entity_poly.entity_id
_entity_poly.type
_entity_poly.pdbx_seq_one_letter_code
_entity_poly.pdbx_strand_id
1 'polypeptide(L)'
;MHKKIFSAISALGLVMTAQIASAAPHYNVDDYYQVYKEGRIYVFDDYKTYNSFNEVGETAFRLTRIGAGPKSETLVFGLTKKDKKMRSGLGGVALYEGKAEGIKDGFYGEVVKEGRINVFSEWADLKSFLSVGEAPYRYTQIGSGPKGETVVYVLNKKNKKNKPTALIAEFASKHSK
;
A
#
# COMPACT_ATOMS: atom_id res chain seq x y z
N MET A 1 -67.22 -44.53 -4.03
CA MET A 1 -65.93 -45.18 -3.69
C MET A 1 -64.92 -44.70 -4.73
N HIS A 2 -63.80 -44.00 -4.52
CA HIS A 2 -62.90 -43.61 -3.42
C HIS A 2 -62.43 -42.16 -3.72
N LYS A 3 -62.53 -41.17 -2.82
CA LYS A 3 -61.58 -40.70 -1.79
C LYS A 3 -60.09 -40.61 -2.21
N LYS A 4 -59.55 -39.37 -2.11
CA LYS A 4 -58.18 -38.92 -1.69
C LYS A 4 -57.28 -38.30 -2.79
N ILE A 5 -56.38 -37.34 -2.57
CA ILE A 5 -55.97 -36.40 -1.49
C ILE A 5 -55.01 -35.39 -2.18
N PHE A 6 -54.92 -34.16 -1.66
CA PHE A 6 -54.02 -33.06 -2.02
C PHE A 6 -52.52 -33.42 -2.13
N SER A 7 -51.75 -32.65 -2.90
CA SER A 7 -50.44 -32.13 -2.45
C SER A 7 -49.98 -30.95 -3.32
N ALA A 8 -50.03 -29.75 -2.73
CA ALA A 8 -49.26 -28.60 -3.15
C ALA A 8 -47.84 -28.74 -2.58
N ILE A 9 -46.82 -28.65 -3.43
CA ILE A 9 -45.42 -28.54 -2.99
C ILE A 9 -44.98 -27.11 -3.27
N SER A 10 -44.97 -26.31 -2.21
CA SER A 10 -44.26 -25.03 -2.15
C SER A 10 -42.80 -25.32 -1.89
N ALA A 11 -41.92 -25.02 -2.85
CA ALA A 11 -40.48 -25.08 -2.67
C ALA A 11 -39.99 -23.72 -2.15
N LEU A 12 -39.82 -23.61 -0.83
CA LEU A 12 -39.16 -22.49 -0.17
C LEU A 12 -37.64 -22.69 -0.29
N GLY A 13 -37.01 -22.02 -1.25
CA GLY A 13 -35.56 -22.01 -1.40
C GLY A 13 -34.89 -21.17 -0.32
N LEU A 14 -34.23 -21.82 0.64
CA LEU A 14 -33.40 -21.17 1.64
C LEU A 14 -32.06 -20.78 1.00
N VAL A 15 -31.87 -19.49 0.71
CA VAL A 15 -30.57 -18.97 0.28
C VAL A 15 -29.69 -18.80 1.53
N MET A 16 -28.80 -19.76 1.78
CA MET A 16 -27.70 -19.58 2.74
C MET A 16 -26.63 -18.71 2.07
N THR A 17 -26.54 -17.44 2.45
CA THR A 17 -25.36 -16.62 2.17
C THR A 17 -24.25 -17.01 3.13
N ALA A 18 -23.32 -17.84 2.66
CA ALA A 18 -22.08 -18.09 3.37
C ALA A 18 -21.26 -16.79 3.43
N GLN A 19 -21.17 -16.17 4.61
CA GLN A 19 -20.19 -15.12 4.85
C GLN A 19 -18.80 -15.75 4.88
N ILE A 20 -18.05 -15.55 3.81
CA ILE A 20 -16.62 -15.89 3.78
C ILE A 20 -15.92 -14.92 4.73
N ALA A 21 -15.56 -15.40 5.92
CA ALA A 21 -14.61 -14.71 6.77
C ALA A 21 -13.26 -14.67 6.05
N SER A 22 -12.91 -13.51 5.51
CA SER A 22 -11.59 -13.29 4.92
C SER A 22 -10.54 -13.38 6.02
N ALA A 23 -9.72 -14.43 6.01
CA ALA A 23 -8.55 -14.51 6.87
C ALA A 23 -7.63 -13.32 6.57
N ALA A 24 -7.13 -12.66 7.62
CA ALA A 24 -6.13 -11.60 7.44
C ALA A 24 -4.98 -12.13 6.56
N PRO A 25 -4.53 -11.36 5.56
CA PRO A 25 -3.45 -11.80 4.69
C PRO A 25 -2.21 -12.16 5.52
N HIS A 26 -1.47 -13.21 5.13
CA HIS A 26 -0.24 -13.61 5.82
C HIS A 26 0.93 -12.63 5.59
N TYR A 27 0.68 -11.56 4.83
CA TYR A 27 1.66 -10.61 4.33
C TYR A 27 1.35 -9.21 4.86
N ASN A 28 2.38 -8.37 4.95
CA ASN A 28 2.25 -7.03 5.54
C ASN A 28 1.40 -6.12 4.65
N VAL A 29 0.46 -5.40 5.27
CA VAL A 29 -0.32 -4.31 4.64
C VAL A 29 -0.34 -3.04 5.49
N ASP A 30 0.54 -2.98 6.49
CA ASP A 30 0.64 -1.88 7.44
C ASP A 30 1.47 -0.74 6.84
N ASP A 31 2.47 -1.10 6.04
CA ASP A 31 3.38 -0.17 5.39
C ASP A 31 3.31 -0.26 3.86
N TYR A 32 3.56 0.86 3.17
CA TYR A 32 3.77 0.88 1.72
C TYR A 32 4.82 1.92 1.30
N TYR A 33 5.86 1.48 0.60
CA TYR A 33 6.91 2.37 0.09
C TYR A 33 7.02 2.23 -1.43
N GLN A 34 7.04 3.35 -2.14
CA GLN A 34 7.19 3.38 -3.59
C GLN A 34 8.24 4.39 -4.01
N VAL A 35 9.22 3.96 -4.82
CA VAL A 35 10.29 4.82 -5.33
C VAL A 35 10.30 4.82 -6.85
N TYR A 36 10.24 6.00 -7.44
CA TYR A 36 10.48 6.22 -8.86
C TYR A 36 11.97 6.52 -9.07
N LYS A 37 12.67 5.62 -9.78
CA LYS A 37 14.11 5.76 -10.06
C LYS A 37 14.44 5.12 -11.41
N GLU A 38 15.14 5.86 -12.27
CA GLU A 38 15.72 5.35 -13.53
C GLU A 38 14.69 4.62 -14.45
N GLY A 39 13.49 5.19 -14.59
CA GLY A 39 12.43 4.59 -15.41
C GLY A 39 11.82 3.31 -14.83
N ARG A 40 12.02 3.08 -13.53
CA ARG A 40 11.49 1.95 -12.77
C ARG A 40 10.68 2.42 -11.58
N ILE A 41 9.76 1.56 -11.17
CA ILE A 41 8.97 1.71 -9.96
C ILE A 41 9.38 0.59 -9.02
N TYR A 42 9.97 0.96 -7.89
CA TYR A 42 10.30 0.05 -6.81
C TYR A 42 9.20 0.09 -5.77
N VAL A 43 8.75 -1.07 -5.29
CA VAL A 43 7.67 -1.19 -4.29
C VAL A 43 8.14 -2.09 -3.16
N PHE A 44 7.85 -1.69 -1.93
CA PHE A 44 8.15 -2.42 -0.70
C PHE A 44 6.96 -2.36 0.25
N ASP A 45 6.80 -3.39 1.05
CA ASP A 45 5.80 -3.49 2.11
C ASP A 45 6.43 -3.54 3.50
N ASP A 46 7.74 -3.29 3.64
CA ASP A 46 8.40 -3.20 4.94
C ASP A 46 9.54 -2.17 4.93
N TYR A 47 9.71 -1.48 6.06
CA TYR A 47 10.71 -0.41 6.17
C TYR A 47 12.14 -0.92 6.03
N LYS A 48 12.45 -2.14 6.51
CA LYS A 48 13.82 -2.65 6.54
C LYS A 48 14.35 -2.89 5.13
N THR A 49 13.54 -3.52 4.27
CA THR A 49 13.89 -3.76 2.87
C THR A 49 13.96 -2.45 2.09
N TYR A 50 13.02 -1.53 2.34
CA TYR A 50 13.05 -0.18 1.75
C TYR A 50 14.29 0.63 2.16
N ASN A 51 14.64 0.65 3.44
CA ASN A 51 15.81 1.37 3.93
C ASN A 51 17.12 0.78 3.37
N SER A 52 17.23 -0.55 3.31
CA SER A 52 18.37 -1.20 2.65
C SER A 52 18.50 -0.76 1.18
N PHE A 53 17.38 -0.64 0.45
CA PHE A 53 17.37 -0.10 -0.90
C PHE A 53 17.80 1.37 -0.95
N ASN A 54 17.41 2.20 0.01
CA ASN A 54 17.81 3.62 0.06
C ASN A 54 19.32 3.81 0.28
N GLU A 55 19.96 2.88 0.97
CA GLU A 55 21.41 2.87 1.22
C GLU A 55 22.20 2.40 0.00
N VAL A 56 21.80 1.29 -0.62
CA VAL A 56 22.59 0.62 -1.67
C VAL A 56 22.12 0.90 -3.09
N GLY A 57 20.87 1.34 -3.25
CA GLY A 57 20.25 1.64 -4.54
C GLY A 57 19.66 0.43 -5.28
N GLU A 58 19.71 -0.76 -4.69
CA GLU A 58 19.15 -2.02 -5.22
C GLU A 58 18.55 -2.88 -4.09
N THR A 59 17.82 -3.94 -4.46
CA THR A 59 17.23 -4.88 -3.50
C THR A 59 17.78 -6.28 -3.70
N ALA A 60 18.23 -6.91 -2.61
CA ALA A 60 18.89 -8.22 -2.63
C ALA A 60 17.97 -9.34 -3.17
N PHE A 61 16.69 -9.30 -2.80
CA PHE A 61 15.67 -10.19 -3.33
C PHE A 61 14.57 -9.38 -4.00
N ARG A 62 14.11 -9.85 -5.16
CA ARG A 62 13.12 -9.10 -5.96
C ARG A 62 12.25 -9.98 -6.82
N LEU A 63 11.05 -9.50 -7.05
CA LEU A 63 10.19 -9.91 -8.15
C LEU A 63 10.14 -8.75 -9.15
N THR A 64 10.64 -8.98 -10.36
CA THR A 64 10.65 -7.98 -11.44
C THR A 64 9.56 -8.29 -12.46
N ARG A 65 8.84 -7.27 -12.91
CA ARG A 65 7.88 -7.34 -14.02
C ARG A 65 8.14 -6.21 -15.00
N ILE A 66 8.54 -6.57 -16.21
CA ILE A 66 8.91 -5.62 -17.25
C ILE A 66 7.62 -5.09 -17.90
N GLY A 67 7.54 -3.77 -18.09
CA GLY A 67 6.42 -3.14 -18.79
C GLY A 67 5.10 -3.10 -18.01
N ALA A 68 5.13 -3.39 -16.71
CA ALA A 68 3.93 -3.53 -15.89
C ALA A 68 3.54 -2.25 -15.14
N GLY A 69 4.35 -1.18 -15.22
CA GLY A 69 4.00 0.15 -14.73
C GLY A 69 2.97 0.86 -15.62
N PRO A 70 2.29 1.91 -15.11
CA PRO A 70 1.25 2.64 -15.84
C PRO A 70 1.76 3.33 -17.12
N LYS A 71 3.07 3.59 -17.22
CA LYS A 71 3.75 4.13 -18.40
C LYS A 71 4.72 3.10 -19.00
N SER A 72 4.39 1.82 -18.87
CA SER A 72 5.25 0.70 -19.27
C SER A 72 6.59 0.68 -18.53
N GLU A 73 6.67 1.24 -17.32
CA GLU A 73 7.87 1.13 -16.49
C GLU A 73 8.10 -0.33 -16.05
N THR A 74 9.35 -0.65 -15.73
CA THR A 74 9.65 -1.90 -15.03
C THR A 74 9.24 -1.77 -13.56
N LEU A 75 8.40 -2.69 -13.09
CA LEU A 75 8.09 -2.85 -11.68
C LEU A 75 9.10 -3.78 -11.01
N VAL A 76 9.61 -3.36 -9.86
CA VAL A 76 10.51 -4.15 -9.02
C VAL A 76 9.95 -4.17 -7.60
N PHE A 77 9.43 -5.32 -7.20
CA PHE A 77 9.02 -5.54 -5.81
C PHE A 77 10.24 -6.00 -5.02
N GLY A 78 10.64 -5.23 -4.02
CA GLY A 78 11.64 -5.66 -3.05
C GLY A 78 11.04 -6.73 -2.14
N LEU A 79 11.80 -7.79 -1.87
CA LEU A 79 11.34 -8.93 -1.10
C LEU A 79 12.22 -9.14 0.12
N THR A 80 11.62 -9.63 1.20
CA THR A 80 12.39 -10.15 2.33
C THR A 80 13.08 -11.46 1.97
N LYS A 81 14.02 -11.90 2.82
CA LYS A 81 14.67 -13.22 2.68
C LYS A 81 13.67 -14.38 2.74
N LYS A 82 12.58 -14.25 3.50
CA LYS A 82 11.51 -15.26 3.63
C LYS A 82 10.76 -15.41 2.30
N ASP A 83 10.61 -14.32 1.57
CA ASP A 83 9.73 -14.25 0.41
C ASP A 83 10.47 -14.41 -0.93
N LYS A 84 11.79 -14.55 -0.91
CA LYS A 84 12.67 -14.60 -2.11
C LYS A 84 12.23 -15.59 -3.21
N LYS A 85 11.55 -16.69 -2.85
CA LYS A 85 11.05 -17.71 -3.79
C LYS A 85 9.55 -17.58 -4.09
N MET A 86 8.83 -16.73 -3.37
CA MET A 86 7.41 -16.53 -3.56
C MET A 86 7.11 -15.76 -4.83
N ARG A 87 5.93 -16.01 -5.40
CA ARG A 87 5.42 -15.33 -6.61
C ARG A 87 4.01 -14.78 -6.41
N SER A 88 3.36 -15.16 -5.31
CA SER A 88 2.05 -14.74 -4.86
C SER A 88 2.08 -14.62 -3.34
N GLY A 89 1.06 -13.98 -2.74
CA GLY A 89 1.02 -13.77 -1.29
C GLY A 89 2.03 -12.73 -0.80
N LEU A 90 2.33 -11.72 -1.62
CA LEU A 90 3.28 -10.66 -1.30
C LEU A 90 2.50 -9.37 -1.08
N GLY A 91 2.74 -8.67 0.03
CA GLY A 91 1.99 -7.47 0.41
C GLY A 91 2.20 -6.33 -0.55
N GLY A 92 3.46 -6.04 -0.90
CA GLY A 92 3.79 -4.98 -1.85
C GLY A 92 3.16 -5.22 -3.22
N VAL A 93 3.06 -6.48 -3.66
CA VAL A 93 2.36 -6.85 -4.90
C VAL A 93 0.85 -6.65 -4.75
N ALA A 94 0.26 -7.16 -3.67
CA ALA A 94 -1.18 -7.09 -3.44
C ALA A 94 -1.67 -5.64 -3.30
N LEU A 95 -0.94 -4.79 -2.60
CA LEU A 95 -1.22 -3.36 -2.43
C LEU A 95 -1.10 -2.62 -3.77
N TYR A 96 -0.01 -2.82 -4.51
CA TYR A 96 0.19 -2.15 -5.80
C TYR A 96 -0.86 -2.54 -6.84
N GLU A 97 -1.22 -3.82 -6.90
CA GLU A 97 -2.22 -4.34 -7.85
C GLU A 97 -3.66 -4.10 -7.42
N GLY A 98 -3.90 -3.46 -6.26
CA GLY A 98 -5.25 -3.24 -5.73
C GLY A 98 -5.98 -4.52 -5.30
N LYS A 99 -5.25 -5.60 -5.03
CA LYS A 99 -5.79 -6.85 -4.47
C LYS A 99 -5.88 -6.82 -2.94
N ALA A 100 -5.22 -5.86 -2.31
CA ALA A 100 -5.31 -5.58 -0.89
C ALA A 100 -5.46 -4.08 -0.66
N GLU A 101 -5.95 -3.73 0.52
CA GLU A 101 -5.92 -2.36 1.03
C GLU A 101 -4.94 -2.27 2.21
N GLY A 102 -4.33 -1.10 2.38
CA GLY A 102 -3.58 -0.81 3.59
C GLY A 102 -4.52 -0.82 4.80
N ILE A 103 -3.97 -1.10 5.99
CA ILE A 103 -4.75 -1.09 7.22
C ILE A 103 -5.43 0.26 7.45
N LYS A 104 -6.55 0.27 8.17
CA LYS A 104 -7.29 1.51 8.43
C LYS A 104 -6.60 2.40 9.46
N ASP A 105 -6.09 1.78 10.52
CA ASP A 105 -5.51 2.46 11.67
C ASP A 105 -4.03 2.08 11.77
N GLY A 106 -3.15 3.09 11.85
CA GLY A 106 -1.70 2.87 11.95
C GLY A 106 -0.99 2.62 10.61
N PHE A 107 -1.66 2.85 9.48
CA PHE A 107 -1.03 2.76 8.17
C PHE A 107 0.07 3.81 8.00
N TYR A 108 1.17 3.42 7.37
CA TYR A 108 2.24 4.32 6.99
C TYR A 108 2.63 4.12 5.53
N GLY A 109 2.88 5.19 4.80
CA GLY A 109 3.44 5.05 3.46
C GLY A 109 4.28 6.20 2.98
N GLU A 110 5.16 5.90 2.02
CA GLU A 110 6.02 6.87 1.36
C GLU A 110 5.97 6.69 -0.16
N VAL A 111 5.87 7.82 -0.89
CA VAL A 111 6.10 7.87 -2.34
C VAL A 111 7.22 8.85 -2.65
N VAL A 112 8.34 8.31 -3.12
CA VAL A 112 9.56 9.05 -3.45
C VAL A 112 9.65 9.28 -4.95
N LYS A 113 9.69 10.55 -5.34
CA LYS A 113 9.80 10.98 -6.74
C LYS A 113 10.39 12.37 -6.82
N GLU A 114 11.35 12.58 -7.73
CA GLU A 114 11.88 13.91 -8.08
C GLU A 114 12.33 14.75 -6.86
N GLY A 115 13.12 14.14 -5.95
CA GLY A 115 13.65 14.83 -4.77
C GLY A 115 12.60 15.15 -3.70
N ARG A 116 11.42 14.52 -3.77
CA ARG A 116 10.34 14.64 -2.79
C ARG A 116 10.00 13.29 -2.18
N ILE A 117 9.76 13.30 -0.87
CA ILE A 117 9.22 12.18 -0.12
C ILE A 117 7.81 12.58 0.31
N ASN A 118 6.78 12.00 -0.33
CA ASN A 118 5.40 12.21 0.10
C ASN A 118 5.07 11.15 1.15
N VAL A 119 4.67 11.57 2.35
CA VAL A 119 4.44 10.71 3.51
C VAL A 119 2.94 10.66 3.82
N PHE A 120 2.41 9.48 4.05
CA PHE A 120 0.98 9.21 4.21
C PHE A 120 0.70 8.47 5.52
N SER A 121 -0.39 8.84 6.19
CA SER A 121 -0.92 8.14 7.36
C SER A 121 -2.22 7.38 7.09
N GLU A 122 -2.79 7.56 5.88
CA GLU A 122 -4.03 6.91 5.46
C GLU A 122 -3.85 6.30 4.06
N TRP A 123 -4.20 5.02 3.90
CA TRP A 123 -4.14 4.33 2.61
C TRP A 123 -4.99 5.01 1.53
N ALA A 124 -6.13 5.57 1.92
CA ALA A 124 -7.02 6.30 1.01
C ALA A 124 -6.35 7.53 0.38
N ASP A 125 -5.57 8.28 1.17
CA ASP A 125 -4.85 9.47 0.70
C ASP A 125 -3.71 9.06 -0.24
N LEU A 126 -3.02 7.96 0.05
CA LEU A 126 -1.98 7.40 -0.82
C LEU A 126 -2.56 6.95 -2.17
N LYS A 127 -3.66 6.19 -2.18
CA LYS A 127 -4.34 5.78 -3.42
C LYS A 127 -4.77 6.97 -4.25
N SER A 128 -5.35 8.00 -3.62
CA SER A 128 -5.74 9.23 -4.30
C SER A 128 -4.53 9.92 -4.94
N PHE A 129 -3.42 9.98 -4.21
CA PHE A 129 -2.17 10.55 -4.73
C PHE A 129 -1.60 9.75 -5.89
N LEU A 130 -1.58 8.42 -5.84
CA LEU A 130 -1.09 7.59 -6.95
C LEU A 130 -1.96 7.72 -8.21
N SER A 131 -3.27 7.93 -8.05
CA SER A 131 -4.19 8.10 -9.17
C SER A 131 -4.10 9.48 -9.83
N VAL A 132 -3.85 10.54 -9.05
CA VAL A 132 -3.92 11.94 -9.54
C VAL A 132 -2.53 12.55 -9.73
N GLY A 133 -1.55 12.12 -8.94
CA GLY A 133 -0.19 12.65 -8.88
C GLY A 133 -0.03 13.87 -7.96
N GLU A 134 -1.08 14.26 -7.24
CA GLU A 134 -1.08 15.47 -6.42
C GLU A 134 -1.73 15.27 -5.04
N ALA A 135 -1.19 15.98 -4.05
CA ALA A 135 -1.75 16.08 -2.70
C ALA A 135 -2.33 17.49 -2.49
N PRO A 136 -3.66 17.67 -2.48
CA PRO A 136 -4.29 18.99 -2.39
C PRO A 136 -4.15 19.61 -1.00
N TYR A 137 -4.09 18.79 0.04
CA TYR A 137 -3.80 19.22 1.41
C TYR A 137 -2.48 18.59 1.84
N ARG A 138 -1.56 19.43 2.31
CA ARG A 138 -0.21 19.00 2.67
C ARG A 138 0.44 19.96 3.65
N TYR A 139 1.33 19.41 4.46
CA TYR A 139 2.32 20.16 5.22
C TYR A 139 3.70 19.84 4.66
N THR A 140 4.49 20.86 4.30
CA THR A 140 5.76 20.66 3.59
C THR A 140 6.94 21.12 4.46
N GLN A 141 7.99 20.30 4.51
CA GLN A 141 9.27 20.62 5.13
C GLN A 141 10.39 20.47 4.08
N ILE A 142 10.96 21.59 3.66
CA ILE A 142 12.03 21.63 2.66
C ILE A 142 13.35 21.23 3.31
N GLY A 143 14.12 20.35 2.64
CA GLY A 143 15.46 19.96 3.11
C GLY A 143 15.47 19.07 4.35
N SER A 144 14.33 18.48 4.71
CA SER A 144 14.18 17.68 5.93
C SER A 144 14.32 16.17 5.71
N GLY A 145 14.45 15.72 4.45
CA GLY A 145 14.73 14.33 4.13
C GLY A 145 16.17 13.93 4.42
N PRO A 146 16.48 12.61 4.52
CA PRO A 146 17.81 12.10 4.86
C PRO A 146 18.94 12.55 3.93
N LYS A 147 18.62 12.86 2.68
CA LYS A 147 19.54 13.35 1.64
C LYS A 147 19.22 14.80 1.25
N GLY A 148 18.51 15.54 2.10
CA GLY A 148 18.07 16.91 1.83
C GLY A 148 16.82 17.00 0.96
N GLU A 149 16.03 15.94 0.85
CA GLU A 149 14.78 15.94 0.10
C GLU A 149 13.74 16.89 0.73
N THR A 150 12.78 17.31 -0.08
CA THR A 150 11.55 17.93 0.43
C THR A 150 10.62 16.84 0.94
N VAL A 151 10.23 16.91 2.21
CA VAL A 151 9.25 15.99 2.81
C VAL A 151 7.89 16.66 2.76
N VAL A 152 6.90 15.96 2.21
CA VAL A 152 5.53 16.41 2.02
C VAL A 152 4.61 15.47 2.79
N TYR A 153 4.11 15.91 3.93
CA TYR A 153 3.14 15.17 4.72
C TYR A 153 1.76 15.40 4.12
N VAL A 154 1.18 14.35 3.54
CA VAL A 154 -0.12 14.42 2.89
C VAL A 154 -1.22 14.41 3.94
N LEU A 155 -2.16 15.34 3.75
CA LEU A 155 -3.31 15.59 4.62
C LEU A 155 -4.60 15.41 3.83
N ASN A 156 -5.72 15.42 4.54
CA ASN A 156 -7.06 15.35 3.99
C ASN A 156 -7.98 16.40 4.64
N LYS A 157 -9.24 16.45 4.18
CA LYS A 157 -10.21 17.47 4.65
C LYS A 157 -10.39 17.48 6.17
N LYS A 158 -10.19 16.35 6.85
CA LYS A 158 -10.38 16.20 8.30
C LYS A 158 -9.21 16.77 9.10
N ASN A 159 -7.97 16.57 8.64
CA ASN A 159 -6.76 16.93 9.39
C ASN A 159 -5.98 18.14 8.82
N LYS A 160 -6.37 18.70 7.66
CA LYS A 160 -5.68 19.81 6.97
C LYS A 160 -5.42 21.09 7.78
N LYS A 161 -6.12 21.29 8.91
CA LYS A 161 -5.95 22.48 9.77
C LYS A 161 -4.88 22.28 10.84
N ASN A 162 -4.40 21.06 11.04
CA ASN A 162 -3.49 20.71 12.10
C ASN A 162 -2.12 20.35 11.52
N LYS A 163 -1.05 20.76 12.20
CA LYS A 163 0.29 20.26 11.89
C LYS A 163 0.32 18.75 12.20
N PRO A 164 0.78 17.88 11.28
CA PRO A 164 0.76 16.44 11.47
C PRO A 164 1.94 15.97 12.35
N THR A 165 1.94 16.38 13.62
CA THR A 165 3.05 16.12 14.56
C THR A 165 3.37 14.64 14.73
N ALA A 166 2.34 13.78 14.79
CA ALA A 166 2.51 12.34 14.89
C ALA A 166 3.23 11.76 13.65
N LEU A 167 2.78 12.12 12.45
CA LEU A 167 3.38 11.64 11.20
C LEU A 167 4.80 12.17 10.99
N ILE A 168 5.06 13.42 11.40
CA ILE A 168 6.42 13.99 11.42
C ILE A 168 7.34 13.19 12.34
N ALA A 169 6.86 12.85 13.54
CA ALA A 169 7.64 12.07 14.51
C ALA A 169 7.89 10.65 14.01
N GLU A 170 6.89 10.02 13.38
CA GLU A 170 7.02 8.69 12.80
C GLU A 170 8.04 8.67 11.66
N PHE A 171 7.96 9.61 10.71
CA PHE A 171 8.96 9.79 9.67
C PHE A 171 10.36 9.98 10.26
N ALA A 172 10.50 10.88 11.24
CA ALA A 172 11.77 11.13 11.90
C ALA A 172 12.33 9.87 12.59
N SER A 173 11.48 9.05 13.22
CA SER A 173 11.91 7.82 13.89
C SER A 173 12.40 6.74 12.94
N LYS A 174 11.82 6.65 11.74
CA LYS A 174 12.26 5.71 10.70
C LYS A 174 13.59 6.16 10.12
N HIS A 175 13.76 7.46 9.91
CA HIS A 175 14.90 8.05 9.20
C HIS A 175 16.01 8.63 10.11
N SER A 176 15.87 8.55 11.43
CA SER A 176 16.93 8.90 12.38
C SER A 176 18.03 7.83 12.36
N LYS A 177 19.28 8.27 12.12
CA LYS A 177 20.48 7.42 12.16
C LYS A 177 20.75 6.87 13.56
#